data_AF-W4V726-F1
#
_entry.id   AF-W4V726-F1
#
_cell.length_a   1.000
_cell.length_b   1.000
_cell.length_c   1.000
_cell.angle_alpha   90.00
_cell.angle_beta   90.00
_cell.angle_gamma   90.00
#
_symmetry.space_group_name_H-M   'P 1'
#
loop_
_entity.id
_entity.type
_entity.pdbx_description
1 polymer ?
#
loop_
_entity_poly.entity_id
_entity_poly.type
_entity_poly.pdbx_seq_one_letter_code
_entity_poly.pdbx_strand_id
1 'polypeptide(L)'
;MGVDPQIKEHYKELRDEIRKIEEDLVKTDQAITILKKLEATGKMSPEKQELMAKSVRTKIYYSNRLNQLKEELVITEQKLQREADGKVRVFDHIYPGTKVTIGTSMMYVKEDLQYCTLYRDGADIRVGPIDK
;
A
#
# COMPACT_ATOMS: atom_id res chain seq x y z
N MET A 1 -15.49 -3.01 15.01
CA MET A 1 -15.52 -2.14 13.82
C MET A 1 -14.20 -2.36 13.13
N GLY A 2 -14.20 -3.16 12.07
CA GLY A 2 -13.00 -3.50 11.32
C GLY A 2 -12.57 -2.31 10.46
N VAL A 3 -11.28 -2.28 10.14
CA VAL A 3 -10.59 -1.43 9.14
C VAL A 3 -11.56 -0.61 8.30
N ASP A 4 -11.44 0.71 8.36
CA ASP A 4 -12.31 1.62 7.63
C ASP A 4 -12.38 1.20 6.14
N PRO A 5 -13.56 0.78 5.64
CA PRO A 5 -13.72 0.36 4.25
C PRO A 5 -13.19 1.40 3.26
N GLN A 6 -13.29 2.68 3.62
CA GLN A 6 -12.81 3.80 2.80
C GLN A 6 -11.28 3.79 2.65
N ILE A 7 -10.54 3.47 3.72
CA ILE A 7 -9.07 3.42 3.68
C ILE A 7 -8.59 2.23 2.83
N LYS A 8 -9.30 1.09 2.92
CA LYS A 8 -8.98 -0.09 2.12
C LYS A 8 -9.28 0.11 0.64
N GLU A 9 -10.36 0.82 0.32
CA GLU A 9 -10.72 1.21 -1.04
C GLU A 9 -9.71 2.21 -1.62
N HIS A 10 -9.37 3.27 -0.87
CA HIS A 10 -8.33 4.24 -1.25
C HIS A 10 -6.96 3.58 -1.51
N TYR A 11 -6.56 2.63 -0.67
CA TYR A 11 -5.32 1.85 -0.88
C TYR A 11 -5.34 1.07 -2.20
N LYS A 12 -6.48 0.49 -2.58
CA LYS A 12 -6.62 -0.23 -3.84
C LYS A 12 -6.55 0.73 -5.03
N GLU A 13 -7.24 1.87 -4.95
CA GLU A 13 -7.21 2.92 -5.97
C GLU A 13 -5.78 3.45 -6.20
N LEU A 14 -5.04 3.74 -5.12
CA LEU A 14 -3.64 4.16 -5.20
C LEU A 14 -2.77 3.13 -5.92
N ARG A 15 -2.92 1.82 -5.63
CA ARG A 15 -2.16 0.77 -6.33
C ARG A 15 -2.52 0.69 -7.81
N ASP A 16 -3.78 0.83 -8.16
CA ASP A 16 -4.23 0.80 -9.54
C ASP A 16 -3.76 2.04 -10.32
N GLU A 17 -3.74 3.23 -9.69
CA GLU A 17 -3.17 4.46 -10.28
C GLU A 17 -1.66 4.32 -10.51
N ILE A 18 -0.91 3.80 -9.52
CA ILE A 18 0.53 3.55 -9.66
C ILE A 18 0.80 2.59 -10.84
N ARG A 19 0.06 1.49 -10.94
CA ARG A 19 0.22 0.54 -12.06
C ARG A 19 0.01 1.20 -13.42
N LYS A 20 -1.05 1.99 -13.57
CA LYS A 20 -1.33 2.70 -14.83
C LYS A 20 -0.19 3.66 -15.19
N ILE A 21 0.31 4.42 -14.23
CA ILE A 21 1.42 5.36 -14.46
C ILE A 21 2.73 4.62 -14.78
N GLU A 22 2.99 3.47 -14.16
CA GLU A 22 4.14 2.63 -14.50
C GLU A 22 4.05 2.12 -15.94
N GLU A 23 2.88 1.62 -16.36
CA GLU A 23 2.66 1.18 -17.74
C GLU A 23 2.84 2.33 -18.75
N ASP A 24 2.32 3.51 -18.45
CA ASP A 24 2.43 4.68 -19.33
C ASP A 24 3.86 5.24 -19.36
N LEU A 25 4.61 5.15 -18.26
CA LEU A 25 6.05 5.45 -18.25
C LEU A 25 6.83 4.50 -19.15
N VAL A 26 6.54 3.19 -19.10
CA VAL A 26 7.20 2.20 -19.97
C VAL A 26 6.94 2.51 -21.45
N LYS A 27 5.69 2.82 -21.82
CA LYS A 27 5.34 3.22 -23.20
C LYS A 27 6.07 4.50 -23.61
N THR A 28 6.12 5.49 -22.72
CA THR A 28 6.81 6.77 -22.95
C THR A 28 8.32 6.55 -23.15
N ASP A 29 8.93 5.66 -22.36
CA ASP A 29 10.36 5.34 -22.49
C ASP A 29 10.69 4.59 -23.79
N GLN A 30 9.81 3.70 -24.22
CA GLN A 30 9.94 3.05 -25.53
C GLN A 30 9.87 4.09 -26.66
N ALA A 31 8.90 5.02 -26.59
CA ALA A 31 8.78 6.10 -27.56
C ALA A 31 10.03 6.99 -27.61
N ILE A 32 10.56 7.40 -26.45
CA ILE A 32 11.81 8.17 -26.36
C ILE A 32 12.98 7.38 -26.95
N THR A 33 13.05 6.07 -26.69
CA THR A 33 14.12 5.21 -27.22
C THR A 33 14.09 5.12 -28.74
N ILE A 34 12.89 5.00 -29.33
CA ILE A 34 12.71 4.99 -30.78
C ILE A 34 13.11 6.35 -31.38
N LEU A 35 12.69 7.45 -30.75
CA LEU A 35 13.05 8.80 -31.19
C LEU A 35 14.57 9.05 -31.12
N LYS A 36 15.25 8.58 -30.07
CA LYS A 36 16.72 8.63 -29.97
C LYS A 36 17.44 7.83 -31.07
N LYS A 37 16.90 6.67 -31.46
CA LYS A 37 17.46 5.88 -32.57
C LYS A 37 17.28 6.61 -33.91
N LEU A 38 16.17 7.32 -34.09
CA LEU A 38 15.92 8.16 -35.27
C LEU A 38 16.83 9.40 -35.32
N GLU A 39 17.14 9.98 -34.17
CA GLU A 39 18.14 11.05 -34.02
C GLU A 39 19.52 10.57 -34.49
N ALA A 40 19.96 9.41 -34.01
CA ALA A 40 21.27 8.82 -34.33
C ALA A 40 21.43 8.44 -35.81
N THR A 41 20.32 8.24 -36.54
CA THR A 41 20.34 7.96 -37.99
C THR A 41 20.29 9.23 -38.84
N GLY A 42 20.31 10.42 -38.23
CA GLY A 42 20.36 11.71 -38.93
C GLY A 42 19.06 12.10 -39.61
N LYS A 43 17.94 11.41 -39.35
CA LYS A 43 16.62 11.62 -39.98
C LYS A 43 15.64 12.36 -39.06
N MET A 44 16.13 13.34 -38.30
CA MET A 44 15.32 14.04 -37.32
C MET A 44 14.77 15.35 -37.88
N SER A 45 13.45 15.42 -38.05
CA SER A 45 12.76 16.66 -38.38
C SER A 45 12.56 17.52 -37.12
N PRO A 46 12.45 18.85 -37.25
CA PRO A 46 12.20 19.75 -36.11
C PRO A 46 10.93 19.39 -35.32
N GLU A 47 9.90 18.90 -36.00
CA GLU A 47 8.66 18.37 -35.40
C GLU A 47 8.91 17.20 -34.43
N LYS A 48 9.87 16.31 -34.77
CA LYS A 48 10.23 15.17 -33.92
C LYS A 48 11.12 15.56 -32.74
N GLN A 49 11.95 16.60 -32.90
CA GLN A 49 12.69 17.23 -31.80
C GLN A 49 11.74 17.78 -30.73
N GLU A 50 10.70 18.50 -31.17
CA GLU A 50 9.69 19.04 -30.26
C GLU A 50 8.91 17.92 -29.56
N LEU A 51 8.53 16.88 -30.30
CA LEU A 51 7.89 15.68 -29.73
C LEU A 51 8.76 15.02 -28.66
N MET A 52 10.06 14.86 -28.92
CA MET A 52 11.01 14.29 -27.97
C MET A 52 11.16 15.13 -26.71
N ALA A 53 11.27 16.47 -26.85
CA ALA A 53 11.30 17.38 -25.72
C ALA A 53 10.01 17.29 -24.87
N LYS A 54 8.85 17.17 -25.53
CA LYS A 54 7.56 16.98 -24.86
C LYS A 54 7.50 15.64 -24.13
N SER A 55 7.91 14.54 -24.76
CA SER A 55 7.96 13.21 -24.13
C SER A 55 8.88 13.16 -22.91
N VAL A 56 10.03 13.82 -22.96
CA VAL A 56 10.95 13.91 -21.81
C VAL A 56 10.31 14.70 -20.65
N ARG A 57 9.65 15.83 -20.93
CA ARG A 57 8.91 16.59 -19.90
C ARG A 57 7.80 15.75 -19.28
N THR A 58 7.03 15.04 -20.10
CA THR A 58 5.96 14.14 -19.67
C THR A 58 6.51 13.00 -18.80
N LYS A 59 7.67 12.42 -19.17
CA LYS A 59 8.35 11.40 -18.35
C LYS A 59 8.71 11.94 -16.96
N ILE A 60 9.29 13.13 -16.88
CA ILE A 60 9.66 13.76 -15.60
C ILE A 60 8.42 13.98 -14.74
N TYR A 61 7.35 14.49 -15.35
CA TYR A 61 6.07 14.69 -14.65
C TYR A 61 5.51 13.37 -14.08
N TYR A 62 5.41 12.32 -14.90
CA TYR A 62 4.91 11.02 -14.44
C TYR A 62 5.82 10.37 -13.40
N SER A 63 7.13 10.51 -13.53
CA SER A 63 8.08 9.99 -12.53
C SER A 63 7.92 10.68 -11.18
N ASN A 64 7.74 12.01 -11.17
CA ASN A 64 7.49 12.76 -9.94
C ASN A 64 6.14 12.38 -9.31
N ARG A 65 5.09 12.28 -10.13
CA ARG A 65 3.75 11.86 -9.68
C ARG A 65 3.79 10.43 -9.10
N LEU A 66 4.52 9.52 -9.74
CA LEU A 66 4.71 8.16 -9.26
C LEU A 66 5.41 8.11 -7.91
N ASN A 67 6.45 8.92 -7.70
CA ASN A 67 7.12 9.00 -6.39
C ASN A 67 6.16 9.50 -5.31
N GLN A 68 5.37 10.54 -5.59
CA GLN A 68 4.36 11.05 -4.65
C GLN A 68 3.32 9.98 -4.29
N LEU A 69 2.80 9.27 -5.29
CA LEU A 69 1.83 8.19 -5.06
C LEU A 69 2.42 7.03 -4.26
N LYS A 70 3.70 6.69 -4.49
CA LYS A 70 4.40 5.66 -3.71
C LYS A 70 4.59 6.09 -2.25
N GLU A 71 4.93 7.35 -2.00
CA GLU A 71 5.00 7.88 -0.63
C GLU A 71 3.63 7.84 0.05
N GLU A 72 2.57 8.27 -0.64
CA GLU A 72 1.20 8.22 -0.13
C GLU A 72 0.74 6.79 0.17
N LEU A 73 1.10 5.84 -0.69
CA LEU A 73 0.84 4.42 -0.50
C LEU A 73 1.50 3.90 0.78
N VAL A 74 2.77 4.21 1.01
CA VAL A 74 3.51 3.80 2.22
C VAL A 74 2.87 4.37 3.47
N ILE A 75 2.48 5.66 3.45
CA ILE A 75 1.80 6.30 4.59
C ILE A 75 0.44 5.64 4.86
N THR A 76 -0.31 5.33 3.80
CA THR A 76 -1.62 4.67 3.90
C THR A 76 -1.49 3.24 4.43
N GLU A 77 -0.47 2.51 3.98
CA GLU A 77 -0.14 1.16 4.46
C GLU A 77 0.28 1.17 5.93
N GLN A 78 1.07 2.15 6.36
CA GLN A 78 1.42 2.34 7.77
C GLN A 78 0.20 2.64 8.65
N LYS A 79 -0.76 3.45 8.17
CA LYS A 79 -2.01 3.70 8.88
C LYS A 79 -2.84 2.43 9.03
N LEU A 80 -3.00 1.68 7.94
CA LEU A 80 -3.65 0.36 7.93
C LEU A 80 -2.99 -0.62 8.90
N GLN A 81 -1.65 -0.62 8.99
CA GLN A 81 -0.92 -1.48 9.90
C GLN A 81 -1.09 -1.07 11.36
N ARG A 82 -1.05 0.24 11.67
CA ARG A 82 -1.32 0.75 13.03
C ARG A 82 -2.75 0.48 13.49
N GLU A 83 -3.73 0.59 12.59
CA GLU A 83 -5.12 0.18 12.88
C GLU A 83 -5.26 -1.33 13.08
N ALA A 84 -4.34 -2.13 12.52
CA ALA A 84 -4.30 -3.57 12.70
C ALA A 84 -3.66 -4.01 14.04
N ASP A 85 -2.88 -3.17 14.71
CA ASP A 85 -2.26 -3.41 16.03
C ASP A 85 -3.25 -3.25 17.20
N GLY A 86 -4.49 -3.70 17.00
CA GLY A 86 -5.49 -3.74 18.06
C GLY A 86 -5.06 -4.68 19.19
N LYS A 87 -5.27 -4.25 20.43
CA LYS A 87 -5.06 -5.07 21.63
C LYS A 87 -6.34 -5.10 22.47
N VAL A 88 -6.65 -6.25 23.06
CA VAL A 88 -7.73 -6.43 24.04
C VAL A 88 -7.10 -6.76 25.38
N ARG A 89 -7.24 -5.85 26.36
CA ARG A 89 -6.73 -6.04 27.73
C ARG A 89 -7.83 -6.64 28.60
N VAL A 90 -7.50 -7.74 29.27
CA VAL A 90 -8.39 -8.46 30.18
C VAL A 90 -7.92 -8.17 31.60
N PHE A 91 -8.77 -7.50 32.38
CA PHE A 91 -8.47 -7.15 33.77
C PHE A 91 -9.06 -8.11 34.81
N ASP A 92 -9.82 -9.11 34.35
CA ASP A 92 -10.39 -10.16 35.21
C ASP A 92 -10.30 -11.50 34.46
N HIS A 93 -11.41 -12.07 33.97
CA HIS A 93 -11.43 -13.37 33.26
C HIS A 93 -12.05 -13.31 31.85
N ILE A 94 -11.56 -14.16 30.94
CA ILE A 94 -12.27 -14.62 29.74
C ILE A 94 -12.50 -16.12 29.86
N TYR A 95 -13.77 -16.51 29.82
CA TYR A 95 -14.17 -17.92 29.89
C TYR A 95 -14.08 -18.64 28.54
N PRO A 96 -13.90 -19.97 28.56
CA PRO A 96 -14.00 -20.83 27.38
C PRO A 96 -15.30 -20.61 26.60
N GLY A 97 -15.21 -20.65 25.28
CA GLY A 97 -16.33 -20.37 24.37
C GLY A 97 -16.44 -18.90 23.94
N THR A 98 -15.65 -18.00 24.53
CA THR A 98 -15.60 -16.60 24.10
C THR A 98 -14.90 -16.47 22.75
N LYS A 99 -15.51 -15.74 21.81
CA LYS A 99 -14.91 -15.41 20.51
C LYS A 99 -14.31 -14.00 20.57
N VAL A 100 -13.00 -13.91 20.34
CA VAL A 100 -12.27 -12.64 20.27
C VAL A 100 -11.88 -12.35 18.82
N THR A 101 -12.16 -11.13 18.36
CA THR A 101 -11.86 -10.69 16.99
C THR A 101 -11.06 -9.39 17.06
N ILE A 102 -9.88 -9.38 16.42
CA ILE A 102 -9.01 -8.21 16.31
C ILE A 102 -8.67 -8.01 14.84
N GLY A 103 -9.16 -6.93 14.23
CA GLY A 103 -9.01 -6.69 12.79
C GLY A 103 -9.64 -7.81 11.96
N THR A 104 -8.83 -8.48 11.13
CA THR A 104 -9.25 -9.63 10.30
C THR A 104 -9.00 -10.99 10.95
N SER A 105 -8.38 -11.02 12.13
CA SER A 105 -8.01 -12.25 12.84
C SER A 105 -9.07 -12.59 13.90
N MET A 106 -9.31 -13.89 14.11
CA MET A 106 -10.28 -14.37 15.09
C MET A 106 -9.70 -15.54 15.90
N MET A 107 -10.07 -15.61 17.17
CA MET A 107 -9.68 -16.66 18.09
C MET A 107 -10.88 -17.08 18.93
N TYR A 108 -11.04 -18.39 19.09
CA TYR A 108 -11.93 -18.97 20.08
C TYR A 108 -11.12 -19.31 21.32
N VAL A 109 -11.53 -18.75 22.45
CA VAL A 109 -10.92 -19.05 23.74
C VAL A 109 -11.39 -20.45 24.16
N LYS A 110 -10.43 -21.36 24.36
CA LYS A 110 -10.68 -22.76 24.71
C LYS A 110 -10.50 -23.03 26.21
N GLU A 111 -9.74 -22.21 26.88
CA GLU A 111 -9.34 -22.33 28.29
C GLU A 111 -9.56 -20.99 28.98
N ASP A 112 -9.67 -21.00 30.32
CA ASP A 112 -9.82 -19.75 31.07
C ASP A 112 -8.57 -18.89 30.92
N LEU A 113 -8.75 -17.63 30.54
CA LEU A 113 -7.67 -16.65 30.45
C LEU A 113 -7.91 -15.55 31.50
N GLN A 114 -6.89 -15.25 32.29
CA GLN A 114 -6.97 -14.21 33.33
C GLN A 114 -5.82 -13.22 33.17
N TYR A 115 -6.08 -11.94 33.48
CA TYR A 115 -5.05 -10.89 33.51
C TYR A 115 -4.09 -10.90 32.31
N CYS A 116 -4.63 -10.95 31.09
CA CYS A 116 -3.85 -11.10 29.87
C CYS A 116 -4.16 -10.01 28.84
N THR A 117 -3.26 -9.82 27.89
CA THR A 117 -3.50 -8.99 26.70
C THR A 117 -3.57 -9.87 25.47
N LEU A 118 -4.69 -9.83 24.75
CA LEU A 118 -4.81 -10.45 23.44
C LEU A 118 -4.40 -9.43 22.39
N TYR A 119 -3.48 -9.81 21.51
CA TYR A 119 -3.02 -8.94 20.43
C TYR A 119 -2.93 -9.72 19.13
N ARG A 120 -3.08 -9.00 18.02
CA ARG A 120 -2.93 -9.60 16.70
C ARG A 120 -1.45 -9.76 16.38
N ASP A 121 -1.05 -10.97 16.00
CA ASP A 121 0.28 -11.29 15.46
C ASP A 121 0.11 -11.88 14.06
N GLY A 122 0.19 -11.01 13.06
CA GLY A 122 -0.04 -11.37 11.65
C GLY A 122 -1.48 -11.83 11.37
N ALA A 123 -1.65 -13.13 11.15
CA ALA A 123 -2.95 -13.76 10.87
C ALA A 123 -3.63 -14.33 12.13
N ASP A 124 -2.89 -14.49 13.22
CA ASP A 124 -3.38 -15.11 14.46
C ASP A 124 -3.57 -14.08 15.58
N ILE A 125 -4.36 -14.44 16.60
CA ILE A 125 -4.41 -13.70 17.86
C ILE A 125 -3.57 -14.47 18.88
N ARG A 126 -2.65 -13.77 19.55
CA ARG A 126 -1.81 -14.32 20.60
C ARG A 126 -2.16 -13.73 21.95
N VAL A 127 -1.90 -14.53 22.98
CA VAL A 127 -2.04 -14.14 24.39
C VAL A 127 -0.67 -13.70 24.88
N GLY A 128 -0.59 -12.49 25.42
CA GLY A 128 0.58 -11.95 26.10
C GLY A 128 0.26 -11.56 27.54
N PRO A 129 1.30 -11.25 28.34
CA PRO A 129 1.11 -10.69 29.68
C PRO A 129 0.34 -9.36 29.63
N ILE A 130 -0.23 -8.95 30.76
CA ILE A 130 -0.83 -7.62 30.87
C ILE A 130 0.28 -6.56 30.85
N ASP A 131 0.35 -5.78 29.76
CA ASP A 131 1.21 -4.59 29.70
C ASP A 131 0.70 -3.60 30.79
N LYS A 132 1.59 -2.82 31.43
CA LYS A 132 1.20 -1.77 32.39
C LYS A 132 0.58 -0.57 31.66
#